data_AF-A0A410M9B7-F1
#
_entry.id   AF-A0A410M9B7-F1
#
_cell.length_a   1.000
_cell.length_b   1.000
_cell.length_c   1.000
_cell.angle_alpha   90.00
_cell.angle_beta   90.00
_cell.angle_gamma   90.00
#
_symmetry.space_group_name_H-M   'P 1'
#
loop_
_entity.id
_entity.type
_entity.pdbx_description
1 polymer ?
#
loop_
_entity_poly.entity_id
_entity_poly.type
_entity_poly.pdbx_seq_one_letter_code
_entity_poly.pdbx_strand_id
1 'polypeptide(L)'
;MKWLVLQILTVGVIGVLMATLELVAVSRLVSSSTGWTPVNNVYITFSIVTAVLSCIYLIFLFEAKKRNNIFERSFWSLMPKISISVGVLSVILFLVGGTIGPIMSWIEQWRSLLYFFLIYFLFLIFLFIFSIEHKKQRNNNRINKSIHISFIWTVVLFFGIFFLF
;
A
#
# COMPACT_ATOMS: atom_id res chain seq x y z
N MET A 1 -24.16 -3.83 -4.84
CA MET A 1 -23.39 -4.25 -6.02
C MET A 1 -22.50 -3.14 -6.58
N LYS A 2 -22.99 -1.91 -6.82
CA LYS A 2 -22.20 -0.79 -7.38
C LYS A 2 -20.82 -0.56 -6.72
N TRP A 3 -20.75 -0.54 -5.39
CA TRP A 3 -19.48 -0.35 -4.65
C TRP A 3 -18.47 -1.49 -4.80
N LEU A 4 -18.96 -2.73 -4.93
CA LEU A 4 -18.11 -3.89 -5.15
C LEU A 4 -17.48 -3.83 -6.55
N VAL A 5 -18.26 -3.43 -7.56
CA VAL A 5 -17.76 -3.23 -8.92
C VAL A 5 -16.66 -2.16 -8.94
N LEU A 6 -16.86 -1.04 -8.23
CA LEU A 6 -15.84 0.01 -8.11
C LEU A 6 -14.56 -0.47 -7.39
N GLN A 7 -14.69 -1.32 -6.37
CA GLN A 7 -13.52 -1.94 -5.73
C GLN A 7 -12.75 -2.85 -6.68
N ILE A 8 -13.45 -3.72 -7.44
CA ILE A 8 -12.82 -4.58 -8.45
C ILE A 8 -12.10 -3.73 -9.50
N LEU A 9 -12.74 -2.67 -9.97
CA LEU A 9 -12.13 -1.74 -10.92
C LEU A 9 -10.88 -1.07 -10.34
N THR A 10 -10.92 -0.69 -9.06
CA THR A 10 -9.77 -0.09 -8.37
C THR A 10 -8.60 -1.07 -8.25
N VAL A 11 -8.88 -2.34 -7.97
CA VAL A 11 -7.85 -3.41 -7.99
C VAL A 11 -7.30 -3.60 -9.41
N GLY A 12 -8.15 -3.52 -10.43
CA GLY A 12 -7.74 -3.51 -11.83
C GLY A 12 -6.78 -2.36 -12.16
N VAL A 13 -7.05 -1.15 -11.65
CA VAL A 13 -6.16 0.02 -11.80
C VAL A 13 -4.81 -0.24 -11.15
N ILE A 14 -4.76 -0.86 -9.96
CA ILE A 14 -3.48 -1.27 -9.33
C ILE A 14 -2.72 -2.24 -10.25
N GLY A 15 -3.41 -3.22 -10.85
CA GLY A 15 -2.80 -4.17 -11.80
C GLY A 15 -2.23 -3.48 -13.05
N VAL A 16 -2.95 -2.52 -13.63
CA VAL A 16 -2.48 -1.72 -14.77
C VAL A 16 -1.28 -0.85 -14.36
N LEU A 17 -1.30 -0.25 -13.17
CA LEU A 17 -0.15 0.49 -12.64
C LEU A 17 1.08 -0.42 -12.50
N MET A 18 0.94 -1.64 -12.00
CA MET A 18 2.05 -2.60 -11.94
C MET A 18 2.57 -2.98 -13.32
N ALA A 19 1.67 -3.24 -14.28
CA ALA A 19 2.06 -3.59 -15.65
C ALA A 19 2.80 -2.44 -16.35
N THR A 20 2.33 -1.20 -16.17
CA THR A 20 3.00 -0.02 -16.73
C THR A 20 4.39 0.20 -16.11
N LEU A 21 4.55 0.00 -14.80
CA LEU A 21 5.86 0.05 -14.15
C LEU A 21 6.82 -1.00 -14.71
N GLU A 22 6.33 -2.21 -14.95
CA GLU A 22 7.15 -3.27 -15.55
C GLU A 22 7.57 -2.94 -16.99
N LEU A 23 6.66 -2.43 -17.82
CA LEU A 23 6.96 -2.02 -19.20
C LEU A 23 7.97 -0.86 -19.27
N VAL A 24 7.83 0.14 -18.38
CA VAL A 24 8.79 1.25 -18.26
C VAL A 24 10.15 0.75 -17.80
N ALA A 25 10.17 -0.21 -16.88
CA ALA A 25 11.41 -0.72 -16.34
C ALA A 25 12.10 -1.73 -17.29
N VAL A 26 11.38 -2.36 -18.23
CA VAL A 26 11.97 -3.12 -19.36
C VAL A 26 12.52 -2.18 -20.44
N SER A 27 11.79 -1.13 -20.82
CA SER A 27 12.24 -0.17 -21.85
C SER A 27 13.50 0.61 -21.45
N ARG A 28 13.71 0.86 -20.15
CA ARG A 28 14.95 1.43 -19.60
C ARG A 28 16.17 0.51 -19.71
N LEU A 29 15.99 -0.81 -19.78
CA LEU A 29 17.09 -1.76 -20.00
C LEU A 29 17.65 -1.70 -21.43
N VAL A 30 16.84 -1.24 -22.39
CA VAL A 30 17.20 -1.19 -23.82
C VAL A 30 17.87 0.13 -24.23
N SER A 31 17.88 1.15 -23.36
CA SER A 31 18.25 2.54 -23.71
C SER A 31 19.32 3.19 -22.83
N SER A 32 20.32 2.43 -22.35
CA SER A 32 21.42 2.98 -21.53
C SER A 32 22.82 2.82 -22.16
N SER A 33 23.09 3.58 -23.22
CA SER A 33 24.46 3.79 -23.74
C SER A 33 25.17 5.03 -23.20
N THR A 34 24.59 5.78 -22.26
CA THR A 34 25.26 6.95 -21.66
C THR A 34 24.79 7.21 -20.22
N GLY A 35 25.70 7.04 -19.26
CA GLY A 35 25.57 7.61 -17.92
C GLY A 35 24.77 6.77 -16.91
N TRP A 36 25.46 5.89 -16.19
CA TRP A 36 24.97 5.24 -14.97
C TRP A 36 24.85 6.24 -13.81
N THR A 37 23.90 7.16 -13.90
CA THR A 37 23.31 7.78 -12.71
C THR A 37 21.92 7.17 -12.56
N PRO A 38 21.65 6.38 -11.49
CA PRO A 38 20.28 6.02 -11.19
C PRO A 38 19.57 7.35 -10.96
N VAL A 39 18.72 7.74 -11.91
CA VAL A 39 17.80 8.86 -11.71
C VAL A 39 16.75 8.32 -10.73
N ASN A 40 17.17 8.20 -9.46
CA ASN A 40 16.40 7.93 -8.28
C ASN A 40 15.55 9.17 -8.04
N ASN A 41 14.57 9.37 -8.93
CA ASN A 41 13.70 10.51 -8.87
C ASN A 41 12.70 10.23 -7.75
N VAL A 42 13.06 10.65 -6.53
CA VAL A 42 12.22 10.58 -5.32
C VAL A 42 10.79 11.02 -5.63
N TYR A 43 10.60 12.02 -6.51
CA TYR A 43 9.28 12.48 -6.94
C TYR A 43 8.47 11.42 -7.72
N ILE A 44 9.12 10.62 -8.57
CA ILE A 44 8.46 9.52 -9.31
C ILE A 44 8.07 8.41 -8.33
N THR A 45 8.98 7.99 -7.45
CA THR A 45 8.70 6.95 -6.45
C THR A 45 7.59 7.39 -5.50
N PHE A 46 7.63 8.63 -5.01
CA PHE A 46 6.59 9.21 -4.16
C PHE A 46 5.23 9.30 -4.88
N SER A 47 5.24 9.64 -6.17
CA SER A 47 4.02 9.69 -6.99
C SER A 47 3.39 8.30 -7.17
N ILE A 48 4.21 7.26 -7.40
CA ILE A 48 3.75 5.87 -7.47
C ILE A 48 3.15 5.43 -6.13
N VAL A 49 3.87 5.66 -5.02
CA VAL A 49 3.41 5.34 -3.66
C VAL A 49 2.09 6.04 -3.37
N THR A 50 1.97 7.32 -3.69
CA THR A 50 0.74 8.11 -3.48
C THR A 50 -0.41 7.63 -4.35
N ALA A 51 -0.16 7.22 -5.60
CA ALA A 51 -1.16 6.66 -6.49
C ALA A 51 -1.71 5.32 -5.94
N VAL A 52 -0.82 4.41 -5.56
CA VAL A 52 -1.20 3.13 -4.93
C VAL A 52 -1.96 3.38 -3.63
N LEU A 53 -1.50 4.30 -2.79
CA LEU A 53 -2.16 4.66 -1.54
C LEU A 53 -3.57 5.22 -1.80
N SER A 54 -3.74 6.02 -2.85
CA SER A 54 -5.04 6.55 -3.27
C SER A 54 -5.98 5.42 -3.70
N CYS A 55 -5.49 4.40 -4.40
CA CYS A 55 -6.28 3.21 -4.72
C CYS A 55 -6.70 2.45 -3.46
N ILE A 56 -5.79 2.23 -2.51
CA ILE A 56 -6.11 1.60 -1.21
C ILE A 56 -7.17 2.40 -0.46
N TYR A 57 -6.99 3.72 -0.40
CA TYR A 57 -7.95 4.64 0.20
C TYR A 57 -9.35 4.53 -0.43
N LEU A 58 -9.43 4.49 -1.77
CA LEU A 58 -10.69 4.33 -2.48
C LEU A 58 -11.37 3.00 -2.16
N ILE A 59 -10.62 1.90 -2.03
CA ILE A 59 -11.16 0.59 -1.64
C ILE A 59 -11.86 0.70 -0.27
N PHE A 60 -11.23 1.35 0.72
CA PHE A 60 -11.81 1.56 2.04
C PHE A 60 -13.00 2.49 1.99
N LEU A 61 -12.94 3.58 1.20
CA LEU A 61 -14.06 4.51 1.05
C LEU A 61 -15.29 3.83 0.44
N PHE A 62 -15.09 2.97 -0.57
CA PHE A 62 -16.18 2.20 -1.16
C PHE A 62 -16.71 1.13 -0.21
N GLU A 63 -15.85 0.55 0.63
CA GLU A 63 -16.26 -0.41 1.67
C GLU A 63 -17.15 0.26 2.72
N ALA A 64 -16.78 1.45 3.19
CA ALA A 64 -17.57 2.21 4.15
C ALA A 64 -18.96 2.62 3.63
N LYS A 65 -19.13 2.76 2.31
CA LYS A 65 -20.42 3.06 1.67
C LYS A 65 -21.33 1.84 1.49
N LYS A 66 -20.87 0.63 1.80
CA LYS A 66 -21.73 -0.57 1.76
C LYS A 66 -22.68 -0.57 2.97
N ARG A 67 -23.93 -1.00 2.74
CA ARG A 67 -24.95 -1.15 3.80
C ARG A 67 -24.53 -2.13 4.91
N ASN A 68 -23.70 -3.11 4.57
CA ASN A 68 -23.18 -4.11 5.51
C ASN A 68 -21.65 -4.03 5.49
N ASN A 69 -21.12 -2.89 5.94
CA ASN A 69 -19.68 -2.63 5.88
C ASN A 69 -18.92 -3.50 6.90
N ILE A 70 -17.71 -3.89 6.52
CA ILE A 70 -16.87 -4.74 7.38
C ILE A 70 -16.40 -3.97 8.63
N PHE A 71 -16.31 -2.63 8.54
CA PHE A 71 -15.78 -1.75 9.60
C PHE A 71 -16.65 -1.67 10.86
N GLU A 72 -17.97 -1.87 10.75
CA GLU A 72 -18.88 -1.87 11.90
C GLU A 72 -18.79 -3.14 12.77
N ARG A 73 -18.11 -4.18 12.28
CA ARG A 73 -18.01 -5.47 12.99
C ARG A 73 -17.17 -5.34 14.27
N SER A 74 -17.55 -6.09 15.31
CA SER A 74 -16.93 -6.04 16.65
C SER A 74 -15.44 -6.36 16.67
N PHE A 75 -14.95 -7.18 15.73
CA PHE A 75 -13.53 -7.55 15.62
C PHE A 75 -12.61 -6.36 15.37
N TRP A 76 -13.13 -5.23 14.85
CA TRP A 76 -12.33 -4.02 14.61
C TRP A 76 -11.73 -3.41 15.88
N SER A 77 -12.25 -3.77 17.05
CA SER A 77 -11.66 -3.40 18.34
C SER A 77 -10.26 -3.99 18.58
N LEU A 78 -9.96 -5.14 17.96
CA LEU A 78 -8.69 -5.86 18.05
C LEU A 78 -7.79 -5.62 16.84
N MET A 79 -8.32 -5.05 15.75
CA MET A 79 -7.60 -4.84 14.49
C MET A 79 -6.27 -4.07 14.63
N PRO A 80 -6.13 -3.08 15.54
CA PRO A 80 -4.82 -2.46 15.78
C PRO A 80 -3.76 -3.45 16.28
N LYS A 81 -4.13 -4.36 17.18
CA LYS A 81 -3.21 -5.39 17.69
C LYS A 81 -2.88 -6.41 16.60
N ILE A 82 -3.89 -6.82 15.82
CA ILE A 82 -3.72 -7.77 14.72
C ILE A 82 -2.80 -7.18 13.65
N SER A 83 -3.05 -5.94 13.22
CA SER A 83 -2.24 -5.27 12.19
C SER A 83 -0.80 -5.04 12.63
N ILE A 84 -0.54 -4.69 13.91
CA ILE A 84 0.83 -4.67 14.46
C ILE A 84 1.46 -6.05 14.38
N SER A 85 0.79 -7.09 14.89
CA SER A 85 1.35 -8.44 14.93
C SER A 85 1.67 -8.97 13.53
N VAL A 86 0.76 -8.77 12.58
CA VAL A 86 0.96 -9.15 11.18
C VAL A 86 2.08 -8.31 10.56
N GLY A 87 2.09 -6.99 10.80
CA GLY A 87 3.12 -6.10 10.29
C GLY A 87 4.53 -6.48 10.75
N VAL A 88 4.72 -6.70 12.05
CA VAL A 88 6.00 -7.13 12.62
C VAL A 88 6.41 -8.48 12.06
N LEU A 89 5.51 -9.46 12.02
CA LEU A 89 5.79 -10.78 11.48
C LEU A 89 6.19 -10.71 10.01
N SER A 90 5.49 -9.91 9.20
CA SER A 90 5.79 -9.73 7.79
C SER A 90 7.13 -9.06 7.54
N VAL A 91 7.53 -8.09 8.36
CA VAL A 91 8.87 -7.48 8.29
C VAL A 91 9.94 -8.51 8.61
N ILE A 92 9.76 -9.32 9.67
CA ILE A 92 10.71 -10.38 10.03
C ILE A 92 10.86 -11.39 8.89
N LEU A 93 9.74 -11.87 8.34
CA LEU A 93 9.76 -12.84 7.24
C LEU A 93 10.39 -12.25 5.97
N PHE A 94 10.13 -10.98 5.67
CA PHE A 94 10.73 -10.32 4.51
C PHE A 94 12.24 -10.12 4.68
N LEU A 95 12.70 -9.73 5.87
CA LEU A 95 14.13 -9.59 6.16
C LEU A 95 14.85 -10.95 6.12
N VAL A 96 14.36 -11.95 6.86
CA VAL A 96 14.95 -13.29 6.89
C VAL A 96 14.96 -13.91 5.49
N GLY A 97 13.82 -13.80 4.79
CA GLY A 97 13.69 -14.34 3.45
C GLY A 97 14.53 -13.58 2.42
N GLY A 98 14.81 -12.30 2.64
CA GLY A 98 15.68 -11.49 1.78
C GLY A 98 17.17 -11.70 2.02
N THR A 99 17.60 -11.96 3.26
CA THR A 99 19.02 -12.14 3.60
C THR A 99 19.51 -13.58 3.50
N ILE A 100 18.68 -14.54 3.89
CA ILE A 100 19.06 -15.96 3.99
C ILE A 100 18.16 -16.83 3.09
N GLY A 101 16.93 -16.39 2.84
CA GLY A 101 15.96 -17.13 2.04
C GLY A 101 16.02 -16.86 0.54
N PRO A 102 15.11 -17.48 -0.23
CA PRO A 102 15.05 -17.36 -1.67
C PRO A 102 14.31 -16.10 -2.15
N ILE A 103 13.90 -15.18 -1.27
CA ILE A 103 13.10 -14.02 -1.70
C ILE A 103 13.91 -13.16 -2.67
N MET A 104 15.22 -13.00 -2.43
CA MET A 104 16.07 -12.22 -3.33
C MET A 104 16.15 -12.86 -4.72
N SER A 105 16.40 -14.17 -4.81
CA SER A 105 16.45 -14.87 -6.11
C SER A 105 15.10 -14.88 -6.82
N TRP A 106 13.99 -14.95 -6.06
CA TRP A 106 12.65 -14.80 -6.64
C TRP A 106 12.39 -13.40 -7.17
N ILE A 107 12.84 -12.35 -6.47
CA ILE A 107 12.72 -10.96 -6.94
C ILE A 107 13.57 -10.73 -8.19
N GLU A 108 14.76 -11.32 -8.26
CA GLU A 108 15.62 -11.26 -9.46
C GLU A 108 14.94 -11.91 -10.67
N GLN A 109 14.32 -13.06 -10.48
CA GLN A 109 13.60 -13.77 -11.55
C GLN A 109 12.27 -13.10 -11.91
N TRP A 110 11.55 -12.58 -10.91
CA TRP A 110 10.22 -11.98 -11.03
C TRP A 110 10.21 -10.61 -10.37
N ARG A 111 10.71 -9.60 -11.09
CA ARG A 111 10.76 -8.21 -10.59
C ARG A 111 9.40 -7.70 -10.10
N SER A 112 8.30 -8.21 -10.65
CA SER A 112 6.94 -7.91 -10.23
C SER A 112 6.63 -8.23 -8.76
N LEU A 113 7.35 -9.18 -8.14
CA LEU A 113 7.27 -9.47 -6.71
C LEU A 113 7.63 -8.26 -5.85
N LEU A 114 8.58 -7.43 -6.29
CA LEU A 114 8.98 -6.23 -5.56
C LEU A 114 7.80 -5.26 -5.46
N TYR A 115 7.08 -5.02 -6.57
CA TYR A 115 5.89 -4.18 -6.56
C TYR A 115 4.77 -4.78 -5.71
N PHE A 116 4.61 -6.10 -5.73
CA PHE A 116 3.63 -6.79 -4.89
C PHE A 116 3.93 -6.61 -3.39
N PHE A 117 5.18 -6.81 -2.97
CA PHE A 117 5.60 -6.56 -1.59
C PHE A 117 5.42 -5.09 -1.19
N LEU A 118 5.74 -4.15 -2.09
CA LEU A 118 5.54 -2.72 -1.85
C LEU A 118 4.06 -2.41 -1.58
N ILE A 119 3.14 -2.86 -2.44
CA ILE A 119 1.70 -2.66 -2.27
C ILE A 119 1.22 -3.30 -0.96
N TYR A 120 1.71 -4.50 -0.66
CA TYR A 120 1.38 -5.24 0.56
C TYR A 120 1.78 -4.47 1.83
N PHE A 121 3.02 -3.97 1.91
CA PHE A 121 3.47 -3.19 3.07
C PHE A 121 2.77 -1.84 3.16
N LEU A 122 2.53 -1.14 2.04
CA LEU A 122 1.72 0.09 2.03
C LEU A 122 0.31 -0.18 2.59
N PHE A 123 -0.32 -1.27 2.16
CA PHE A 123 -1.62 -1.68 2.66
C PHE A 123 -1.59 -1.95 4.16
N LEU A 124 -0.59 -2.66 4.68
CA LEU A 124 -0.45 -2.91 6.11
C LEU A 124 -0.30 -1.63 6.93
N ILE A 125 0.54 -0.69 6.47
CA ILE A 125 0.74 0.60 7.14
C ILE A 125 -0.56 1.39 7.15
N PHE A 126 -1.24 1.50 6.00
CA PHE A 126 -2.52 2.19 5.90
C PHE A 126 -3.58 1.54 6.79
N LEU A 127 -3.68 0.19 6.77
CA LEU A 127 -4.61 -0.58 7.60
C LEU A 127 -4.34 -0.37 9.09
N PHE A 128 -3.07 -0.31 9.49
CA PHE A 128 -2.67 -0.06 10.86
C PHE A 128 -3.13 1.34 11.31
N ILE A 129 -2.79 2.39 10.57
CA ILE A 129 -3.19 3.77 10.88
C ILE A 129 -4.72 3.87 10.92
N PHE A 130 -5.40 3.29 9.91
CA PHE A 130 -6.85 3.23 9.88
C PHE A 130 -7.45 2.52 11.09
N SER A 131 -6.89 1.39 11.51
CA SER A 131 -7.41 0.66 12.65
C SER A 131 -7.34 1.47 13.95
N ILE A 132 -6.26 2.24 14.16
CA ILE A 132 -6.11 3.13 15.32
C ILE A 132 -7.15 4.24 15.28
N GLU A 133 -7.25 4.95 14.15
CA GLU A 133 -8.18 6.07 13.99
C GLU A 133 -9.65 5.62 14.04
N HIS A 134 -9.95 4.44 13.48
CA HIS A 134 -11.28 3.85 13.56
C HIS A 134 -11.65 3.50 15.01
N LYS A 135 -10.72 2.89 15.77
CA LYS A 135 -10.95 2.60 17.19
C LYS A 135 -11.20 3.88 18.01
N LYS A 136 -10.45 4.95 17.73
CA LYS A 136 -10.60 6.26 18.38
C LYS A 136 -11.95 6.93 18.09
N GLN A 137 -12.44 6.81 16.86
CA GLN A 137 -13.70 7.43 16.41
C GLN A 137 -14.93 6.52 16.52
N ARG A 138 -14.79 5.31 17.10
CA ARG A 138 -15.87 4.31 17.18
C ARG A 138 -17.13 4.85 17.85
N ASN A 139 -16.99 5.67 18.90
CA ASN A 139 -18.13 6.24 19.62
C ASN A 139 -18.87 7.34 18.83
N ASN A 140 -18.24 7.92 17.81
CA ASN A 140 -18.81 9.01 17.02
C ASN A 140 -19.39 8.57 15.67
N ASN A 141 -19.31 7.28 15.30
CA ASN A 141 -19.77 6.73 14.01
C ASN A 141 -19.22 7.46 12.76
N ARG A 142 -18.05 8.10 12.85
CA ARG A 142 -17.44 8.88 11.75
C ARG A 142 -16.43 8.05 10.95
N ILE A 143 -16.86 6.91 10.42
CA ILE A 143 -15.99 5.98 9.65
C ILE A 143 -15.29 6.70 8.49
N ASN A 144 -16.04 7.48 7.69
CA ASN A 144 -15.47 8.23 6.57
C ASN A 144 -14.36 9.19 7.02
N LYS A 145 -14.55 9.86 8.17
CA LYS A 145 -13.54 10.77 8.74
C LYS A 145 -12.27 10.03 9.11
N SER A 146 -12.39 8.84 9.71
CA SER A 146 -11.22 7.99 10.02
C SER A 146 -10.47 7.60 8.75
N ILE A 147 -11.16 7.26 7.65
CA ILE A 147 -10.52 6.90 6.37
C ILE A 147 -9.72 8.09 5.81
N HIS A 148 -10.30 9.29 5.77
CA HIS A 148 -9.60 10.50 5.29
C HIS A 148 -8.39 10.85 6.14
N ILE A 149 -8.53 10.82 7.47
CA ILE A 149 -7.44 11.12 8.41
C ILE A 149 -6.31 10.11 8.24
N SER A 150 -6.64 8.83 8.07
CA SER A 150 -5.64 7.77 7.89
C SER A 150 -4.87 7.92 6.60
N PHE A 151 -5.56 8.31 5.51
CA PHE A 151 -4.91 8.64 4.25
C PHE A 151 -3.92 9.80 4.41
N ILE A 152 -4.37 10.91 4.99
CA ILE A 152 -3.52 12.09 5.22
C ILE A 152 -2.29 11.72 6.06
N TRP A 153 -2.47 11.01 7.18
CA TRP A 153 -1.35 10.58 8.01
C TRP A 153 -0.38 9.65 7.29
N THR A 154 -0.89 8.74 6.46
CA THR A 154 -0.02 7.84 5.70
C THR A 154 0.76 8.60 4.63
N VAL A 155 0.13 9.53 3.91
CA VAL A 155 0.83 10.42 2.95
C VAL A 155 1.89 11.26 3.65
N VAL A 156 1.57 11.89 4.79
CA VAL A 156 2.51 12.71 5.57
C VAL A 156 3.69 11.87 6.06
N LEU A 157 3.44 10.65 6.53
CA LEU A 157 4.49 9.72 6.96
C LEU A 157 5.44 9.41 5.80
N PHE A 158 4.91 9.03 4.63
CA PHE A 158 5.76 8.75 3.47
C PHE A 158 6.46 10.01 2.94
N PHE A 159 5.79 11.17 2.96
CA PHE A 159 6.43 12.43 2.61
C PHE A 159 7.64 12.70 3.53
N GLY A 160 7.49 12.51 4.84
CA GLY A 160 8.59 12.61 5.79
C GLY A 160 9.74 11.66 5.44
N ILE A 161 9.45 10.39 5.15
CA ILE A 161 10.48 9.39 4.82
C ILE A 161 11.21 9.75 3.52
N PHE A 162 10.50 10.16 2.47
CA PHE A 162 11.09 10.38 1.15
C PHE A 162 11.82 11.73 1.01
N PHE A 163 11.45 12.74 1.79
CA PHE A 163 12.00 14.10 1.64
C PHE A 163 12.91 14.54 2.80
N LEU A 164 12.89 13.85 3.94
CA LEU A 164 13.82 14.12 5.05
C LEU A 164 15.06 13.20 5.04
N PHE A 165 14.99 12.07 4.32
CA PHE A 165 16.09 11.11 4.13
C PHE A 165 16.41 10.98 2.65
#